data_AF-A0A3N5IM58-F1
#
_entry.id   AF-A0A3N5IM58-F1
#
_cell.length_a   1.000
_cell.length_b   1.000
_cell.length_c   1.000
_cell.angle_alpha   90.00
_cell.angle_beta   90.00
_cell.angle_gamma   90.00
#
_symmetry.space_group_name_H-M   'P 1'
#
loop_
_entity.id
_entity.type
_entity.pdbx_description
1 polymer ?
#
loop_
_entity_poly.entity_id
_entity_poly.type
_entity_poly.pdbx_seq_one_letter_code
_entity_poly.pdbx_strand_id
1 'polypeptide(L)' 'MKDAVMAQALEPFLDQRILFCCGHFHSDYFLGIPYQLRKKHPDLKISVIAMGSAVDNLPMRDRSRIADFFWVPDE' A
#
# COMPACT_ATOMS: atom_id res chain seq x y z
N MET A 1 1.26 11.54 10.52
CA MET A 1 1.46 12.81 9.77
C MET A 1 2.02 12.57 8.38
N LYS A 2 3.10 11.80 8.21
CA LYS A 2 3.72 11.54 6.89
C LYS A 2 2.78 10.90 5.86
N ASP A 3 2.06 9.83 6.22
CA ASP A 3 1.17 9.13 5.26
C ASP A 3 0.01 9.99 4.78
N ALA A 4 -0.53 10.85 5.65
CA ALA A 4 -1.57 11.79 5.27
C ALA A 4 -1.06 12.85 4.28
N VAL A 5 0.18 13.32 4.46
CA VAL A 5 0.83 14.26 3.53
C VAL A 5 1.12 13.57 2.19
N MET A 6 1.63 12.34 2.20
CA MET A 6 1.84 11.57 0.98
C MET A 6 0.52 11.28 0.25
N ALA A 7 -0.52 10.86 0.96
CA ALA A 7 -1.86 10.67 0.38
C ALA A 7 -2.40 11.98 -0.23
N GLN A 8 -2.22 13.12 0.44
CA GLN A 8 -2.62 14.42 -0.09
C GLN A 8 -1.85 14.80 -1.36
N ALA A 9 -0.57 14.44 -1.46
CA ALA A 9 0.23 14.70 -2.65
C ALA A 9 -0.24 13.87 -3.87
N LEU A 10 -0.96 12.77 -3.65
CA LEU A 10 -1.52 11.93 -4.72
C LEU A 10 -2.87 12.43 -5.26
N GLU A 11 -3.57 13.29 -4.52
CA GLU A 11 -4.90 13.81 -4.87
C GLU A 11 -4.99 14.33 -6.33
N PRO A 12 -4.01 15.09 -6.86
CA PRO A 12 -4.08 15.61 -8.22
C PRO A 12 -3.99 14.55 -9.33
N PHE A 13 -3.66 13.29 -8.99
CA PHE A 13 -3.44 12.22 -9.97
C PHE A 13 -4.44 11.07 -9.85
N LEU A 14 -5.44 11.17 -8.96
CA LEU A 14 -6.38 10.08 -8.68
C LEU A 14 -7.37 9.81 -9.82
N ASP A 15 -7.45 10.70 -10.82
CA ASP A 15 -8.20 10.52 -12.06
C ASP A 15 -7.44 9.66 -13.10
N GLN A 16 -6.20 9.29 -12.80
CA GLN A 16 -5.33 8.49 -13.65
C GLN A 16 -4.91 7.18 -12.98
N ARG A 17 -4.43 6.23 -13.79
CA ARG A 17 -3.76 5.04 -13.27
C ARG A 17 -2.35 5.41 -12.87
N ILE A 18 -2.06 5.35 -11.58
CA ILE A 18 -0.74 5.68 -11.03
C ILE A 18 -0.11 4.48 -10.33
N LEU A 19 1.23 4.45 -10.36
CA LEU A 19 2.05 3.61 -9.51
C LEU A 19 2.78 4.52 -8.53
N PHE A 20 2.58 4.30 -7.23
CA PHE A 20 3.28 5.03 -6.18
C PHE A 20 4.21 4.10 -5.40
N CYS A 21 5.51 4.32 -5.57
CA CYS A 21 6.55 3.56 -4.87
C CYS A 21 6.82 4.18 -3.50
N CYS A 22 6.69 3.37 -2.44
CA CYS A 22 6.97 3.79 -1.07
C CYS A 22 7.51 2.63 -0.24
N GLY A 23 8.02 2.93 0.96
CA GLY A 23 8.44 1.91 1.91
C GLY A 23 7.25 1.08 2.40
N HIS A 24 7.49 -0.19 2.74
CA HIS A 24 6.44 -1.15 3.11
C HIS A 24 5.48 -0.65 4.20
N PHE A 25 5.98 0.02 5.25
CA PHE A 25 5.11 0.56 6.31
C PHE A 25 4.11 1.62 5.80
N HIS A 26 4.48 2.36 4.75
CA HIS A 26 3.62 3.38 4.14
C HIS A 26 2.54 2.79 3.24
N SER A 27 2.71 1.55 2.77
CA SER A 27 1.73 0.85 1.95
C SER A 27 0.72 0.01 2.76
N ASP A 28 0.73 0.11 4.09
CA ASP A 28 -0.18 -0.63 4.98
C ASP A 28 -1.66 -0.21 4.83
N TYR A 29 -2.58 -1.17 4.85
CA TYR A 29 -4.02 -0.92 4.66
C TYR A 29 -4.74 -0.29 5.85
N PHE A 30 -4.20 -0.44 7.06
CA PHE A 30 -4.88 -0.03 8.29
C PHE A 30 -4.41 1.33 8.78
N LEU A 31 -3.16 1.71 8.49
CA LEU A 31 -2.54 2.93 9.01
C LEU A 31 -1.81 3.76 7.94
N GLY A 32 -1.41 3.14 6.83
CA GLY A 32 -0.60 3.76 5.77
C GLY A 32 -1.37 4.65 4.80
N ILE A 33 -0.76 4.92 3.65
CA ILE A 33 -1.33 5.74 2.57
C ILE A 33 -2.66 5.16 2.05
N PRO A 34 -2.80 3.84 1.81
CA PRO A 34 -4.08 3.28 1.39
C PRO A 34 -5.22 3.57 2.37
N TYR A 35 -4.95 3.51 3.68
CA TYR A 35 -5.92 3.87 4.71
C TYR A 35 -6.36 5.34 4.60
N GLN A 36 -5.39 6.25 4.46
CA GLN A 36 -5.67 7.69 4.35
C GLN A 36 -6.47 8.01 3.07
N LEU A 37 -6.15 7.37 1.95
CA LEU A 37 -6.87 7.54 0.69
C LEU A 37 -8.29 6.98 0.78
N ARG A 38 -8.49 5.76 1.28
CA ARG A 38 -9.82 5.16 1.43
C ARG A 38 -10.75 5.96 2.34
N LYS A 39 -10.20 6.62 3.37
CA LYS A 39 -10.97 7.49 4.26
C LYS A 39 -11.62 8.67 3.52
N LYS A 40 -10.96 9.20 2.48
CA LYS A 40 -11.46 10.32 1.68
C LYS A 40 -12.17 9.89 0.40
N HIS A 41 -11.70 8.79 -0.20
CA HIS A 41 -12.14 8.26 -1.48
C HIS A 41 -12.52 6.79 -1.31
N PRO A 42 -13.68 6.47 -0.70
CA PRO A 42 -14.06 5.10 -0.35
C PRO A 42 -14.18 4.19 -1.57
N ASP A 43 -14.47 4.75 -2.74
CA ASP A 43 -14.63 3.99 -3.99
C ASP A 43 -13.33 3.77 -4.76
N LEU A 44 -12.24 4.43 -4.36
CA LEU A 44 -10.94 4.35 -5.03
C LEU A 44 -10.41 2.91 -4.97
N LYS A 45 -10.10 2.37 -6.15
CA LYS A 45 -9.52 1.03 -6.27
C LYS A 45 -8.01 1.14 -6.08
N ILE A 46 -7.53 0.54 -4.99
CA ILE A 46 -6.13 0.54 -4.61
C ILE A 46 -5.69 -0.91 -4.48
N SER A 47 -4.60 -1.26 -5.17
CA SER A 47 -3.90 -2.51 -4.94
C SER A 47 -2.49 -2.25 -4.40
N VAL A 48 -2.06 -3.06 -3.44
CA VAL A 48 -0.71 -2.98 -2.85
C VAL A 48 0.12 -4.16 -3.33
N ILE A 49 1.33 -3.84 -3.82
CA ILE A 49 2.37 -4.82 -4.10
C ILE A 49 3.48 -4.60 -3.08
N ALA A 50 3.81 -5.64 -2.32
CA ALA A 50 4.94 -5.63 -1.39
C ALA A 50 6.04 -6.58 -1.86
N MET A 51 7.29 -6.32 -1.47
CA MET A 51 8.36 -7.29 -1.68
C MET A 51 8.12 -8.54 -0.83
N GLY A 52 8.46 -9.73 -1.35
CA GLY A 52 8.34 -10.99 -0.62
C GLY A 52 9.07 -10.96 0.73
N SER A 53 10.19 -10.24 0.82
CA SER A 53 10.94 -10.06 2.06
C SER A 53 10.15 -9.36 3.18
N ALA A 54 9.07 -8.64 2.86
CA ALA A 54 8.21 -8.03 3.86
C ALA A 54 7.46 -9.05 4.73
N VAL A 55 7.36 -10.31 4.28
CA VAL A 55 6.59 -11.37 4.96
C VAL A 55 7.42 -12.54 5.46
N ASP A 56 8.75 -12.52 5.29
CA ASP A 56 9.64 -13.64 5.65
C ASP A 56 9.45 -14.09 7.10
N ASN A 57 9.34 -13.13 8.02
CA ASN A 57 9.23 -13.38 9.46
C ASN A 57 7.79 -13.42 9.99
N LEU A 58 6.79 -13.37 9.09
CA LEU A 58 5.38 -13.36 9.48
C LEU A 58 4.76 -14.76 9.36
N PRO A 59 3.94 -15.19 10.34
CA PRO A 59 3.12 -16.38 10.21
C PRO A 59 2.22 -16.30 8.98
N MET A 60 1.98 -17.43 8.30
CA MET A 60 1.20 -17.47 7.05
C MET A 60 -0.16 -16.76 7.15
N ARG A 61 -0.84 -16.92 8.29
CA ARG A 61 -2.15 -16.29 8.57
C ARG A 61 -2.13 -14.75 8.56
N ASP A 62 -0.97 -14.17 8.84
CA ASP A 62 -0.79 -12.72 8.98
C ASP A 62 -0.31 -12.08 7.67
N ARG A 63 0.21 -12.89 6.72
CA ARG A 63 0.72 -12.42 5.42
C ARG A 63 -0.38 -11.83 4.53
N SER A 64 -1.58 -12.41 4.55
CA SER A 64 -2.71 -11.93 3.73
C SER A 64 -3.17 -10.50 4.06
N ARG A 65 -2.72 -9.95 5.20
CA ARG A 65 -3.07 -8.60 5.66
C ARG A 65 -2.11 -7.53 5.15
N ILE A 66 -1.01 -7.94 4.50
CA ILE A 66 0.13 -7.08 4.17
C ILE A 66 -0.01 -6.43 2.79
N ALA A 67 -0.43 -7.18 1.78
CA ALA A 67 -0.53 -6.72 0.39
C ALA A 67 -1.50 -7.61 -0.41
N ASP A 68 -2.00 -7.11 -1.53
CA ASP A 68 -2.78 -7.90 -2.49
C ASP A 68 -1.86 -8.85 -3.29
N PHE A 69 -0.62 -8.42 -3.52
CA PHE A 69 0.39 -9.18 -4.25
C PHE A 69 1.75 -9.09 -3.58
N PHE A 70 2.52 -10.17 -3.70
CA PHE A 70 3.93 -10.20 -3.30
C PHE A 70 4.83 -10.33 -4.52
N TRP A 71 5.78 -9.41 -4.66
CA TRP A 71 6.85 -9.52 -5.62
C TRP A 71 7.98 -10.37 -5.03
N VAL A 72 8.14 -11.59 -5.54
CA VAL A 72 9.27 -12.47 -5.21
C VAL A 72 10.25 -12.40 -6.38
N PRO A 73 11.44 -11.79 -6.21
CA PRO A 73 12.43 -11.77 -7.26
C PRO A 73 12.93 -13.19 -7.54
N ASP A 74 13.26 -13.48 -8.80
CA ASP A 74 14.02 -14.68 -9.15
C ASP A 74 15.42 -14.60 -8.50
N GLU A 75 15.95 -15.74 -8.05
CA GLU A 75 17.29 -15.86 -7.45
C GLU A 75 18.41 -15.45 -8.43
#